data_AF-A0A023DIB7-F1
#
_entry.id   AF-A0A023DIB7-F1
#
_cell.length_a   1.000
_cell.length_b   1.000
_cell.length_c   1.000
_cell.angle_alpha   90.00
_cell.angle_beta   90.00
_cell.angle_gamma   90.00
#
_symmetry.space_group_name_H-M   'P 1'
#
loop_
_entity.id
_entity.type
_entity.pdbx_description
1 polymer ?
#
loop_
_entity_poly.entity_id
_entity_poly.type
_entity_poly.pdbx_seq_one_letter_code
_entity_poly.pdbx_strand_id
1 'polypeptide(L)'
;MKTVRGMKIVSHDASQLRSLDELMRVFGSAKRYAFNRLLEGRNAKDIIKHLPHQFRLNKRFAEDAVLLVQSLISSQRELLPMRLEDVQAKIEKTEKKIDDYHHGRKTPKKVDLPTCLGGLHQRLEKLKAKEAELTHHLEQGTIPRVIFGGKENFYKRLKGKITNEEWKDLRSNQLYARGDKSKKGNLNIRLLYDDKTYECYVEIANPLGQQEGKHAPRLRLPVSVPEKYEEEIIDLVMGEPVGVNAKGKPIIEYQPYTVEIKRKNGEYYVHLVYEEEVYGRELTYDEPIQAERIARIDINIDRIAVSIVSKQGNFLQSKVFY
;
A
#
# COMPACT_ATOMS: atom_id res chain seq x y z
N MET A 1 -5.96 10.81 -10.74
CA MET A 1 -4.74 10.17 -10.21
C MET A 1 -5.09 9.47 -8.90
N LYS A 2 -4.54 8.29 -8.60
CA LYS A 2 -4.72 7.68 -7.27
C LYS A 2 -3.80 8.37 -6.28
N THR A 3 -4.39 8.95 -5.26
CA THR A 3 -3.71 9.76 -4.26
C THR A 3 -3.73 9.05 -2.91
N VAL A 4 -2.63 9.13 -2.16
CA VAL A 4 -2.52 8.55 -0.81
C VAL A 4 -2.18 9.65 0.19
N ARG A 5 -2.99 9.78 1.25
CA ARG A 5 -2.73 10.68 2.39
C ARG A 5 -2.52 9.87 3.65
N GLY A 6 -1.40 10.13 4.33
CA GLY A 6 -1.03 9.47 5.58
C GLY A 6 -1.42 10.30 6.78
N MET A 7 -2.00 9.64 7.79
CA MET A 7 -2.46 10.21 9.05
C MET A 7 -2.02 9.31 10.20
N LYS A 8 -2.02 9.82 11.44
CA LYS A 8 -1.61 9.06 12.62
C LYS A 8 -2.73 8.99 13.65
N ILE A 9 -3.03 7.80 14.17
CA ILE A 9 -3.94 7.67 15.32
C ILE A 9 -3.23 8.17 16.57
N VAL A 10 -3.84 9.11 17.28
CA VAL A 10 -3.29 9.77 18.49
C VAL A 10 -4.08 9.41 19.76
N SER A 11 -4.71 8.24 19.77
CA SER A 11 -5.49 7.77 20.92
C SER A 11 -4.63 7.30 22.09
N HIS A 12 -5.09 7.55 23.31
CA HIS A 12 -4.54 6.98 24.55
C HIS A 12 -5.48 5.94 25.19
N ASP A 13 -6.60 5.62 24.52
CA ASP A 13 -7.56 4.62 24.97
C ASP A 13 -7.02 3.21 24.70
N ALA A 14 -6.36 2.64 25.71
CA ALA A 14 -5.79 1.30 25.63
C ALA A 14 -6.84 0.21 25.33
N SER A 15 -8.11 0.40 25.69
CA SER A 15 -9.17 -0.57 25.43
C SER A 15 -9.53 -0.62 23.95
N GLN A 16 -9.70 0.55 23.33
CA GLN A 16 -9.97 0.63 21.89
C GLN A 16 -8.78 0.21 21.05
N LEU A 17 -7.55 0.56 21.44
CA LEU A 17 -6.34 0.11 20.75
C LEU A 17 -6.19 -1.41 20.79
N ARG A 18 -6.44 -2.05 21.94
CA ARG A 18 -6.47 -3.53 22.03
C ARG A 18 -7.56 -4.14 21.13
N SER A 19 -8.72 -3.50 21.05
CA SER A 19 -9.81 -3.96 20.17
C SER A 19 -9.44 -3.84 18.70
N LEU A 20 -8.74 -2.76 18.33
CA LEU A 20 -8.19 -2.58 16.98
C LEU A 20 -7.16 -3.67 16.67
N ASP A 21 -6.24 -3.96 17.59
CA ASP A 21 -5.24 -5.01 17.44
C ASP A 21 -5.86 -6.39 17.22
N GLU A 22 -6.91 -6.71 17.98
CA GLU A 22 -7.63 -7.96 17.80
C GLU A 22 -8.29 -8.04 16.43
N LEU A 23 -8.94 -6.95 15.99
CA LEU A 23 -9.54 -6.87 14.67
C LEU A 23 -8.51 -7.03 13.55
N MET A 24 -7.35 -6.36 13.65
CA MET A 24 -6.24 -6.48 12.69
C MET A 24 -5.67 -7.91 12.66
N ARG A 25 -5.58 -8.58 13.82
CA ARG A 25 -5.15 -9.98 13.95
C ARG A 25 -6.09 -10.94 13.27
N VAL A 26 -7.39 -10.76 13.48
CA VAL A 26 -8.42 -11.58 12.84
C VAL A 26 -8.44 -11.33 11.34
N PHE A 27 -8.45 -10.07 10.89
CA PHE A 27 -8.42 -9.70 9.47
C PHE A 27 -7.16 -10.26 8.77
N GLY A 28 -5.98 -10.11 9.37
CA GLY A 28 -4.74 -10.68 8.84
C GLY A 28 -4.77 -12.21 8.75
N SER A 29 -5.47 -12.89 9.66
CA SER A 29 -5.66 -14.34 9.61
C SER A 29 -6.62 -14.75 8.50
N ALA A 30 -7.74 -14.05 8.35
CA ALA A 30 -8.70 -14.25 7.26
C ALA A 30 -8.04 -14.04 5.89
N LYS A 31 -7.21 -12.99 5.75
CA LYS A 31 -6.40 -12.72 4.54
C LYS A 31 -5.50 -13.89 4.18
N ARG A 32 -4.73 -14.42 5.14
CA ARG A 32 -3.84 -15.58 4.89
C ARG A 32 -4.61 -16.84 4.53
N TYR A 33 -5.74 -17.07 5.20
CA TYR A 33 -6.62 -18.19 4.88
C TYR A 33 -7.13 -18.09 3.44
N ALA A 34 -7.70 -16.93 3.08
CA ALA A 34 -8.20 -16.66 1.73
C ALA A 34 -7.11 -16.84 0.67
N PHE A 35 -5.88 -16.38 0.93
CA PHE A 35 -4.74 -16.54 0.03
C PHE A 35 -4.46 -18.01 -0.29
N ASN A 36 -4.32 -18.86 0.73
CA ASN A 36 -4.07 -20.29 0.50
C ASN A 36 -5.23 -20.97 -0.24
N ARG A 37 -6.48 -20.66 0.14
CA ARG A 37 -7.66 -21.24 -0.51
C ARG A 37 -7.81 -20.83 -1.97
N LEU A 38 -7.46 -19.59 -2.32
CA LEU A 38 -7.46 -19.13 -3.71
C LEU A 38 -6.36 -19.84 -4.53
N LEU A 39 -5.18 -20.06 -3.95
CA LEU A 39 -4.11 -20.84 -4.62
C LEU A 39 -4.47 -22.31 -4.82
N GLU A 40 -5.29 -22.89 -3.94
CA GLU A 40 -5.86 -24.23 -4.09
C GLU A 40 -7.02 -24.30 -5.11
N GLY A 41 -7.36 -23.19 -5.77
CA GLY A 41 -8.42 -23.14 -6.77
C GLY A 41 -9.84 -23.02 -6.21
N ARG A 42 -10.02 -22.75 -4.90
CA ARG A 42 -11.36 -22.53 -4.35
C ARG A 42 -11.99 -21.24 -4.87
N ASN A 43 -13.29 -21.24 -5.06
CA ASN A 43 -14.03 -20.09 -5.56
C ASN A 43 -14.06 -18.94 -4.52
N ALA A 44 -13.81 -17.72 -4.98
CA ALA A 44 -13.83 -16.52 -4.15
C ALA A 44 -15.16 -16.31 -3.41
N LYS A 45 -16.31 -16.60 -4.05
CA LYS A 45 -17.63 -16.44 -3.43
C LYS A 45 -17.82 -17.37 -2.24
N ASP A 46 -17.32 -18.60 -2.33
CA ASP A 46 -17.43 -19.57 -1.25
C ASP A 46 -16.51 -19.22 -0.09
N ILE A 47 -15.31 -18.71 -0.40
CA ILE A 47 -14.40 -18.15 0.61
C ILE A 47 -15.08 -16.98 1.34
N ILE A 48 -15.67 -16.02 0.61
CA ILE A 48 -16.37 -14.86 1.20
C ILE A 48 -17.53 -15.31 2.10
N LYS A 49 -18.28 -16.36 1.72
CA LYS A 49 -19.34 -16.92 2.57
C LYS A 49 -18.79 -17.58 3.84
N HIS A 50 -17.64 -18.25 3.74
CA HIS A 50 -17.03 -18.97 4.87
C HIS A 50 -16.35 -18.04 5.89
N LEU A 51 -15.70 -16.96 5.43
CA LEU A 51 -14.89 -16.08 6.29
C LEU A 51 -15.66 -15.50 7.50
N PRO A 52 -16.91 -14.99 7.36
CA PRO A 52 -17.68 -14.49 8.49
C PRO A 52 -17.87 -15.51 9.62
N HIS A 53 -18.18 -16.77 9.28
CA HIS A 53 -18.39 -17.83 10.27
C HIS A 53 -17.08 -18.22 10.96
N GLN A 54 -16.00 -18.36 10.19
CA GLN A 54 -14.71 -18.80 10.73
C GLN A 54 -13.98 -17.72 11.54
N PHE A 55 -14.10 -16.45 11.13
CA PHE A 55 -13.30 -15.35 11.68
C PHE A 55 -14.16 -14.28 12.37
N ARG A 56 -15.48 -14.46 12.49
CA ARG A 56 -16.40 -13.47 13.09
C ARG A 56 -16.29 -12.09 12.46
N LEU A 57 -15.96 -12.04 11.17
CA LEU A 57 -15.91 -10.79 10.38
C LEU A 57 -17.27 -10.49 9.80
N ASN A 58 -17.57 -9.21 9.58
CA ASN A 58 -18.73 -8.86 8.75
C ASN A 58 -18.46 -9.21 7.28
N LYS A 59 -19.53 -9.35 6.48
CA LYS A 59 -19.43 -9.71 5.07
C LYS A 59 -18.52 -8.77 4.28
N ARG A 60 -18.55 -7.47 4.58
CA ARG A 60 -17.75 -6.47 3.85
C ARG A 60 -16.26 -6.64 4.12
N PHE A 61 -15.82 -6.88 5.36
CA PHE A 61 -14.43 -7.21 5.64
C PHE A 61 -13.99 -8.53 5.02
N ALA A 62 -14.88 -9.52 4.92
CA ALA A 62 -14.59 -10.76 4.21
C ALA A 62 -14.38 -10.51 2.70
N GLU A 63 -15.24 -9.71 2.06
CA GLU A 63 -15.06 -9.27 0.67
C GLU A 63 -13.73 -8.52 0.50
N ASP A 64 -13.43 -7.58 1.40
CA ASP A 64 -12.23 -6.74 1.34
C ASP A 64 -10.94 -7.58 1.53
N ALA A 65 -10.95 -8.57 2.42
CA ALA A 65 -9.84 -9.50 2.59
C ALA A 65 -9.58 -10.33 1.33
N VAL A 66 -10.64 -10.84 0.68
CA VAL A 66 -10.53 -11.61 -0.57
C VAL A 66 -10.08 -10.73 -1.73
N LEU A 67 -10.63 -9.52 -1.85
CA LEU A 67 -10.22 -8.56 -2.87
C LEU A 67 -8.72 -8.23 -2.77
N LEU A 68 -8.25 -7.90 -1.56
CA LEU A 68 -6.84 -7.57 -1.34
C LEU A 68 -5.92 -8.75 -1.70
N VAL A 69 -6.34 -9.98 -1.38
CA VAL A 69 -5.61 -11.19 -1.74
C VAL A 69 -5.60 -11.42 -3.26
N GLN A 70 -6.72 -11.23 -3.96
CA GLN A 70 -6.77 -11.34 -5.41
C GLN A 70 -5.84 -10.34 -6.08
N SER A 71 -5.84 -9.08 -5.63
CA SER A 71 -4.90 -8.06 -6.10
C SER A 71 -3.45 -8.45 -5.82
N LEU A 72 -3.16 -9.02 -4.65
CA LEU A 72 -1.81 -9.52 -4.32
C LEU A 72 -1.37 -10.64 -5.27
N ILE A 73 -2.24 -11.62 -5.55
CA ILE A 73 -1.95 -12.72 -6.47
C ILE A 73 -1.74 -12.19 -7.91
N SER A 74 -2.61 -11.27 -8.37
CA SER A 74 -2.47 -10.62 -9.69
C SER A 74 -1.12 -9.92 -9.80
N SER A 75 -0.77 -9.09 -8.82
CA SER A 75 0.51 -8.40 -8.77
C SER A 75 1.70 -9.36 -8.76
N GLN A 76 1.63 -10.50 -8.04
CA GLN A 76 2.71 -11.50 -8.08
C GLN A 76 2.87 -12.15 -9.46
N ARG A 77 1.77 -12.36 -10.19
CA ARG A 77 1.79 -12.90 -11.56
C ARG A 77 2.34 -11.88 -12.54
N GLU A 78 1.87 -10.64 -12.49
CA GLU A 78 2.31 -9.54 -13.35
C GLU A 78 3.80 -9.23 -13.17
N LEU A 79 4.33 -9.32 -11.95
CA LEU A 79 5.75 -9.09 -11.67
C LEU A 79 6.65 -10.29 -11.99
N LEU A 80 6.10 -11.47 -12.30
CA LEU A 80 6.88 -12.67 -12.48
C LEU A 80 7.83 -12.60 -13.68
N PRO A 81 7.42 -12.12 -14.88
CA PRO A 81 8.32 -11.97 -16.03
C PRO A 81 9.46 -11.00 -15.75
N MET A 82 9.15 -9.80 -15.23
CA MET A 82 10.17 -8.81 -14.85
C MET A 82 11.19 -9.38 -13.85
N ARG A 83 10.74 -10.15 -12.85
CA ARG A 83 11.65 -10.79 -11.89
C ARG A 83 12.55 -11.85 -12.53
N LEU A 84 12.05 -12.56 -13.53
CA LEU A 84 12.83 -13.54 -14.29
C LEU A 84 13.93 -12.83 -15.10
N GLU A 85 13.57 -11.78 -15.83
CA GLU A 85 14.50 -10.93 -16.58
C GLU A 85 15.59 -10.33 -15.66
N ASP A 86 15.19 -9.82 -14.49
CA ASP A 86 16.12 -9.31 -13.48
C ASP A 86 17.12 -10.36 -12.99
N VAL A 87 16.71 -11.63 -12.90
CA VAL A 87 17.59 -12.73 -12.50
C VAL A 87 18.53 -13.11 -13.64
N GLN A 88 18.02 -13.18 -14.87
CA GLN A 88 18.80 -13.44 -16.08
C GLN A 88 19.90 -12.38 -16.28
N ALA A 89 19.54 -11.10 -16.18
CA ALA A 89 20.52 -10.01 -16.24
C ALA A 89 21.59 -10.10 -15.13
N LYS A 90 21.25 -10.65 -13.95
CA LYS A 90 22.23 -10.91 -12.87
C LYS A 90 23.12 -12.11 -13.16
N ILE A 91 22.61 -13.14 -13.83
CA ILE A 91 23.36 -14.30 -14.30
C ILE A 91 24.41 -13.83 -15.30
N GLU A 92 23.99 -13.14 -16.37
CA GLU A 92 24.88 -12.61 -17.41
C GLU A 92 26.00 -11.73 -16.84
N LYS A 93 25.65 -10.82 -15.92
CA LYS A 93 26.63 -9.97 -15.23
C LYS A 93 27.61 -10.78 -14.38
N THR A 94 27.17 -11.88 -13.78
CA THR A 94 28.02 -12.75 -12.96
C THR A 94 28.94 -13.60 -13.83
N GLU A 95 28.42 -14.16 -14.92
CA GLU A 95 29.21 -14.92 -15.92
C GLU A 95 30.27 -14.05 -16.58
N LYS A 96 29.91 -12.84 -17.04
CA LYS A 96 30.88 -11.87 -17.56
C LYS A 96 31.96 -11.52 -16.55
N LYS A 97 31.61 -11.41 -15.26
CA LYS A 97 32.58 -11.13 -14.20
C LYS A 97 33.54 -12.29 -13.97
N ILE A 98 33.05 -13.53 -14.04
CA ILE A 98 33.88 -14.74 -13.99
C ILE A 98 34.84 -14.78 -15.19
N ASP A 99 34.34 -14.51 -16.39
CA ASP A 99 35.13 -14.43 -17.63
C ASP A 99 36.25 -13.37 -17.54
N ASP A 100 35.92 -12.16 -17.08
CA ASP A 100 36.88 -11.08 -16.90
C ASP A 100 38.01 -11.45 -15.92
N TYR A 101 37.72 -12.25 -14.88
CA TYR A 101 38.73 -12.73 -13.95
C TYR A 101 39.59 -13.84 -14.53
N HIS A 102 39.02 -14.78 -15.29
CA HIS A 102 39.78 -15.83 -15.97
C HIS A 102 40.76 -15.27 -16.99
N HIS A 103 40.36 -14.23 -17.74
CA HIS A 103 41.18 -13.59 -18.76
C HIS A 103 42.07 -12.46 -18.23
N GLY A 104 42.15 -12.26 -16.91
CA GLY A 104 42.99 -11.23 -16.29
C GLY A 104 42.57 -9.79 -16.58
N ARG A 105 41.38 -9.55 -17.16
CA ARG A 105 40.83 -8.20 -17.38
C ARG A 105 40.46 -7.51 -16.07
N LYS A 106 40.24 -8.30 -15.00
CA LYS A 106 40.00 -7.84 -13.63
C LYS A 106 40.83 -8.64 -12.64
N THR A 107 41.16 -8.00 -11.51
CA THR A 107 41.83 -8.65 -10.38
C THR A 107 41.07 -8.39 -9.08
N PRO A 108 40.94 -9.39 -8.20
CA PRO A 108 40.23 -9.22 -6.94
C PRO A 108 41.05 -8.38 -5.96
N LYS A 109 40.40 -7.41 -5.29
CA LYS A 109 41.09 -6.47 -4.39
C LYS A 109 41.21 -6.93 -2.94
N LYS A 110 40.33 -7.84 -2.50
CA LYS A 110 40.17 -8.20 -1.07
C LYS A 110 40.55 -9.64 -0.72
N VAL A 111 40.48 -10.54 -1.70
CA VAL A 111 40.67 -11.99 -1.53
C VAL A 111 41.43 -12.53 -2.73
N ASP A 112 42.03 -13.71 -2.59
CA ASP A 112 42.71 -14.39 -3.69
C ASP A 112 41.72 -14.77 -4.82
N LEU A 113 42.28 -14.98 -6.03
CA LEU A 113 41.51 -15.30 -7.23
C LEU A 113 40.69 -16.59 -7.10
N PRO A 114 41.25 -17.72 -6.65
CA PRO A 114 40.48 -18.95 -6.40
C PRO A 114 39.27 -18.74 -5.48
N THR A 115 39.46 -18.08 -4.33
CA THR A 115 38.36 -17.79 -3.39
C THR A 115 37.30 -16.89 -4.01
N CYS A 116 37.71 -15.86 -4.77
CA CYS A 116 36.79 -14.97 -5.48
C CYS A 116 35.92 -15.73 -6.49
N LEU A 117 36.55 -16.54 -7.35
CA LEU A 117 35.88 -17.35 -8.36
C LEU A 117 34.94 -18.38 -7.72
N GLY A 118 35.37 -19.04 -6.64
CA GLY A 118 34.53 -19.96 -5.88
C GLY A 118 33.24 -19.28 -5.37
N GLY A 119 33.36 -18.06 -4.83
CA GLY A 119 32.19 -17.28 -4.40
C GLY A 119 31.27 -16.85 -5.56
N LEU A 120 31.83 -16.53 -6.72
CA LEU A 120 31.06 -16.19 -7.92
C LEU A 120 30.34 -17.40 -8.49
N HIS A 121 30.97 -18.58 -8.54
CA HIS A 121 30.32 -19.82 -8.94
C HIS A 121 29.17 -20.17 -8.00
N GLN A 122 29.35 -20.11 -6.67
CA GLN A 122 28.25 -20.34 -5.73
C GLN A 122 27.09 -19.34 -5.90
N ARG A 123 27.41 -18.09 -6.23
CA ARG A 123 26.39 -17.08 -6.55
C ARG A 123 25.66 -17.44 -7.84
N LEU A 124 26.38 -17.86 -8.87
CA LEU A 124 25.84 -18.26 -10.16
C LEU A 124 24.88 -19.45 -10.02
N GLU A 125 25.29 -20.49 -9.29
CA GLU A 125 24.44 -21.65 -8.97
C GLU A 125 23.12 -21.23 -8.30
N LYS A 126 23.18 -20.33 -7.31
CA LYS A 126 21.98 -19.80 -6.65
C LYS A 126 21.07 -19.01 -7.60
N LEU A 127 21.65 -18.26 -8.53
CA LEU A 127 20.90 -17.50 -9.52
C LEU A 127 20.24 -18.42 -10.55
N LYS A 128 20.95 -19.42 -11.07
CA LYS A 128 20.42 -20.44 -12.00
C LYS A 128 19.30 -21.27 -11.37
N ALA A 129 19.47 -21.69 -10.12
CA ALA A 129 18.40 -22.35 -9.36
C ALA A 129 17.16 -21.44 -9.21
N LYS A 130 17.38 -20.12 -9.01
CA LYS A 130 16.27 -19.17 -8.90
C LYS A 130 15.57 -18.92 -10.25
N GLU A 131 16.33 -18.83 -11.33
CA GLU A 131 15.80 -18.74 -12.69
C GLU A 131 14.93 -19.95 -13.01
N ALA A 132 15.40 -21.17 -12.72
CA ALA A 132 14.63 -22.39 -12.92
C ALA A 132 13.32 -22.40 -12.11
N GLU A 133 13.36 -21.97 -10.84
CA GLU A 133 12.16 -21.83 -10.00
C GLU A 133 11.14 -20.85 -10.61
N LEU A 134 11.59 -19.68 -11.05
CA LEU A 134 10.71 -18.66 -11.62
C LEU A 134 10.13 -19.07 -12.98
N THR A 135 10.95 -19.72 -13.81
CA THR A 135 10.55 -20.26 -15.12
C THR A 135 9.46 -21.33 -14.93
N HIS A 136 9.67 -22.26 -14.00
CA HIS A 136 8.65 -23.26 -13.67
C HIS A 136 7.33 -22.63 -13.24
N HIS A 137 7.35 -21.61 -12.38
CA HIS A 137 6.13 -20.92 -11.97
C HIS A 137 5.43 -20.22 -13.14
N LEU A 138 6.20 -19.61 -14.05
CA LEU A 138 5.68 -18.92 -15.22
C LEU A 138 4.99 -19.90 -16.19
N GLU A 139 5.65 -21.02 -16.50
CA GLU A 139 5.12 -22.07 -17.38
C GLU A 139 3.85 -22.72 -16.81
N GLN A 140 3.81 -22.96 -15.50
CA GLN A 140 2.66 -23.59 -14.84
C GLN A 140 1.54 -22.60 -14.49
N GLY A 141 1.69 -21.30 -14.77
CA GLY A 141 0.70 -20.27 -14.39
C GLY A 141 0.51 -20.11 -12.88
N THR A 142 1.50 -20.53 -12.09
CA THR A 142 1.49 -20.45 -10.62
C THR A 142 2.34 -19.28 -10.15
N ILE A 143 2.40 -19.06 -8.84
CA ILE A 143 3.25 -18.01 -8.25
C ILE A 143 4.24 -18.61 -7.25
N PRO A 144 5.43 -18.00 -7.10
CA PRO A 144 6.35 -18.36 -6.04
C PRO A 144 5.72 -18.25 -4.66
N ARG A 145 6.20 -19.07 -3.73
CA ARG A 145 5.67 -19.11 -2.36
C ARG A 145 5.79 -17.75 -1.68
N VAL A 146 4.65 -17.20 -1.26
CA VAL A 146 4.57 -15.95 -0.50
C VAL A 146 4.70 -16.24 0.99
N ILE A 147 5.64 -15.56 1.64
CA ILE A 147 5.85 -15.61 3.09
C ILE A 147 5.30 -14.32 3.70
N PHE A 148 4.10 -14.40 4.30
CA PHE A 148 3.55 -13.30 5.08
C PHE A 148 4.47 -12.94 6.25
N GLY A 149 4.73 -11.66 6.46
CA GLY A 149 5.69 -11.17 7.47
C GLY A 149 7.12 -11.05 6.96
N GLY A 150 7.38 -11.48 5.72
CA GLY A 150 8.67 -11.31 5.04
C GLY A 150 9.61 -12.50 5.22
N LYS A 151 10.32 -12.85 4.14
CA LYS A 151 11.29 -13.97 4.11
C LYS A 151 12.41 -13.80 5.13
N GLU A 152 12.91 -12.58 5.30
CA GLU A 152 13.96 -12.28 6.27
C GLU A 152 13.51 -12.56 7.71
N ASN A 153 12.33 -12.08 8.09
CA ASN A 153 11.78 -12.29 9.43
C ASN A 153 11.44 -13.76 9.69
N PHE A 154 11.04 -14.50 8.66
CA PHE A 154 10.85 -15.95 8.77
C PHE A 154 12.16 -16.66 9.15
N TYR A 155 13.30 -16.31 8.52
CA TYR A 155 14.59 -16.85 8.92
C TYR A 155 15.04 -16.37 10.31
N LYS A 156 14.75 -15.12 10.69
CA LYS A 156 14.99 -14.65 12.07
C LYS A 156 14.21 -15.51 13.06
N ARG A 157 12.95 -15.84 12.76
CA ARG A 157 12.11 -16.71 13.60
C ARG A 157 12.67 -18.13 13.71
N LEU A 158 13.15 -18.71 12.62
CA LEU A 158 13.79 -20.04 12.61
C LEU A 158 15.07 -20.08 13.44
N LYS A 159 15.83 -18.97 13.44
CA LYS A 159 17.06 -18.82 14.23
C LYS A 159 16.82 -18.39 15.68
N GLY A 160 15.56 -18.32 16.14
CA GLY A 160 15.21 -17.88 17.49
C GLY A 160 15.50 -16.40 17.79
N LYS A 161 15.74 -15.56 16.76
CA LYS A 161 16.06 -14.13 16.92
C LYS A 161 14.83 -13.24 17.14
N ILE A 162 13.65 -13.75 16.79
CA ILE A 162 12.37 -13.13 17.12
C ILE A 162 11.45 -14.17 17.74
N THR A 163 10.63 -13.71 18.67
CA THR A 163 9.62 -14.48 19.36
C THR A 163 8.47 -14.88 18.43
N ASN A 164 7.64 -15.81 18.88
CA ASN A 164 6.42 -16.19 18.16
C ASN A 164 5.39 -15.05 18.10
N GLU A 165 5.39 -14.19 19.12
CA GLU A 165 4.49 -13.04 19.20
C GLU A 165 4.86 -11.96 18.19
N GLU A 166 6.14 -11.57 18.14
CA GLU A 166 6.67 -10.66 17.10
C GLU A 166 6.42 -11.22 15.69
N TRP A 167 6.57 -12.53 15.49
CA TRP A 167 6.26 -13.16 14.21
C TRP A 167 4.76 -13.14 13.86
N LYS A 168 3.87 -13.21 14.86
CA LYS A 168 2.43 -13.04 14.63
C LYS A 168 2.13 -11.58 14.31
N ASP A 169 2.67 -10.64 15.08
CA ASP A 169 2.52 -9.20 14.92
C ASP A 169 2.83 -8.73 13.49
N LEU A 170 4.00 -9.11 12.96
CA LEU A 170 4.44 -8.81 11.59
C LEU A 170 3.46 -9.24 10.49
N ARG A 171 2.51 -10.13 10.82
CA ARG A 171 1.51 -10.66 9.89
C ARG A 171 0.10 -10.17 10.21
N SER A 172 -0.11 -9.51 11.34
CA SER A 172 -1.39 -9.01 11.84
C SER A 172 -1.43 -7.50 11.99
N ASN A 173 -0.56 -6.79 11.31
CA ASN A 173 -0.38 -5.35 11.47
C ASN A 173 -1.11 -4.50 10.42
N GLN A 174 -2.14 -5.05 9.75
CA GLN A 174 -2.88 -4.35 8.71
C GLN A 174 -4.40 -4.57 8.84
N LEU A 175 -5.17 -3.50 8.66
CA LEU A 175 -6.62 -3.54 8.39
C LEU A 175 -6.90 -2.77 7.10
N TYR A 176 -7.79 -3.28 6.27
CA TYR A 176 -8.12 -2.69 4.97
C TYR A 176 -9.63 -2.68 4.75
N ALA A 177 -10.15 -1.57 4.24
CA ALA A 177 -11.54 -1.45 3.82
C ALA A 177 -11.65 -0.60 2.55
N ARG A 178 -12.30 -1.14 1.52
CA ARG A 178 -12.53 -0.41 0.26
C ARG A 178 -13.68 0.58 0.37
N GLY A 179 -13.56 1.68 -0.36
CA GLY A 179 -14.60 2.70 -0.45
C GLY A 179 -15.85 2.24 -1.21
N ASP A 180 -16.96 2.94 -0.97
CA ASP A 180 -18.25 2.77 -1.64
C ASP A 180 -19.03 4.09 -1.60
N LYS A 181 -19.27 4.67 -2.78
CA LYS A 181 -20.01 5.93 -2.94
C LYS A 181 -21.40 5.86 -2.29
N SER A 182 -22.07 4.71 -2.38
CA SER A 182 -23.40 4.50 -1.78
C SER A 182 -23.39 4.40 -0.25
N LYS A 183 -22.22 4.35 0.39
CA LYS A 183 -22.06 4.12 1.83
C LYS A 183 -21.30 5.23 2.56
N LYS A 184 -21.41 6.47 2.06
CA LYS A 184 -20.72 7.65 2.59
C LYS A 184 -19.20 7.53 2.49
N GLY A 185 -18.72 7.21 1.29
CA GLY A 185 -17.29 7.04 1.02
C GLY A 185 -16.73 5.69 1.47
N ASN A 186 -16.98 5.26 2.71
CA ASN A 186 -16.56 3.94 3.23
C ASN A 186 -17.47 3.44 4.36
N LEU A 187 -17.88 2.17 4.32
CA LEU A 187 -18.81 1.59 5.32
C LEU A 187 -18.09 1.14 6.61
N ASN A 188 -16.95 0.47 6.44
CA ASN A 188 -16.27 -0.22 7.52
C ASN A 188 -15.31 0.70 8.27
N ILE A 189 -14.62 1.61 7.57
CA ILE A 189 -13.67 2.54 8.17
C ILE A 189 -13.98 3.95 7.68
N ARG A 190 -14.48 4.80 8.55
CA ARG A 190 -14.86 6.18 8.24
C ARG A 190 -13.87 7.12 8.87
N LEU A 191 -13.46 8.13 8.13
CA LEU A 191 -12.92 9.33 8.75
C LEU A 191 -14.11 10.23 9.07
N LEU A 192 -14.01 11.01 10.13
CA LEU A 192 -15.02 11.95 10.59
C LEU A 192 -14.32 13.23 11.01
N TYR A 193 -14.93 14.36 10.72
CA TYR A 193 -14.53 15.66 11.21
C TYR A 193 -15.60 16.18 12.15
N ASP A 194 -15.19 16.72 13.30
CA ASP A 194 -16.08 17.34 14.28
C ASP A 194 -15.94 18.87 14.20
N ASP A 195 -16.93 19.53 13.56
CA ASP A 195 -16.94 20.98 13.36
C ASP A 195 -16.90 21.78 14.69
N LYS A 196 -17.19 21.15 15.84
CA LYS A 196 -17.19 21.83 17.14
C LYS A 196 -15.83 21.79 17.81
N THR A 197 -15.14 20.66 17.72
CA THR A 197 -13.83 20.48 18.35
C THR A 197 -12.68 20.69 17.37
N TYR A 198 -12.96 20.81 16.07
CA TYR A 198 -11.97 20.85 14.98
C TYR A 198 -11.06 19.62 14.96
N GLU A 199 -11.58 18.47 15.43
CA GLU A 199 -10.82 17.23 15.53
C GLU A 199 -11.27 16.19 14.50
N CYS A 200 -10.31 15.41 14.02
CA CYS A 200 -10.57 14.26 13.17
C CYS A 200 -10.60 12.96 13.96
N TYR A 201 -11.52 12.07 13.59
CA TYR A 201 -11.66 10.74 14.18
C TYR A 201 -11.71 9.68 13.08
N VAL A 202 -11.10 8.53 13.32
CA VAL A 202 -11.37 7.32 12.55
C VAL A 202 -12.36 6.43 13.30
N GLU A 203 -13.46 6.12 12.64
CA GLU A 203 -14.48 5.21 13.10
C GLU A 203 -14.36 3.85 12.39
N ILE A 204 -14.15 2.78 13.14
CA ILE A 204 -13.88 1.45 12.61
C ILE A 204 -14.97 0.48 13.09
N ALA A 205 -15.69 -0.15 12.16
CA ALA A 205 -16.63 -1.21 12.48
C ALA A 205 -15.91 -2.36 13.18
N ASN A 206 -16.41 -2.77 14.34
CA ASN A 206 -15.83 -3.85 15.13
C ASN A 206 -16.82 -5.03 15.26
N PRO A 207 -16.86 -5.95 14.26
CA PRO A 207 -17.74 -7.11 14.32
C PRO A 207 -17.39 -8.09 15.46
N LEU A 208 -16.17 -8.03 16.01
CA LEU A 208 -15.76 -8.91 17.12
C LEU A 208 -16.45 -8.56 18.43
N GLY A 209 -16.80 -7.28 18.61
CA GLY A 209 -17.57 -6.79 19.75
C GLY A 209 -19.09 -6.88 19.58
N GLN A 210 -19.58 -7.47 18.47
CA GLN A 210 -21.01 -7.56 18.22
C GLN A 210 -21.68 -8.53 19.21
N GLN A 211 -22.70 -8.03 19.92
CA GLN A 211 -23.62 -8.83 20.73
C GLN A 211 -24.79 -9.33 19.87
N GLU A 212 -25.38 -10.45 20.27
CA GLU A 212 -26.52 -11.05 19.57
C GLU A 212 -27.69 -10.04 19.46
N GLY A 213 -28.27 -9.92 18.26
CA GLY A 213 -29.37 -8.98 17.98
C GLY A 213 -29.00 -7.48 17.93
N LYS A 214 -27.75 -7.09 18.25
CA LYS A 214 -27.29 -5.70 18.19
C LYS A 214 -26.39 -5.44 16.99
N HIS A 215 -26.32 -4.17 16.57
CA HIS A 215 -25.33 -3.73 15.59
C HIS A 215 -23.91 -3.84 16.18
N ALA A 216 -22.95 -4.15 15.30
CA ALA A 216 -21.54 -4.17 15.68
C ALA A 216 -21.12 -2.77 16.18
N PRO A 217 -20.44 -2.68 17.34
CA PRO A 217 -19.93 -1.41 17.82
C PRO A 217 -18.89 -0.83 16.85
N ARG A 218 -18.64 0.47 16.94
CA ARG A 218 -17.56 1.13 16.21
C ARG A 218 -16.51 1.62 17.21
N LEU A 219 -15.24 1.35 16.92
CA LEU A 219 -14.14 2.05 17.58
C LEU A 219 -14.13 3.49 17.07
N ARG A 220 -13.85 4.45 17.93
CA ARG A 220 -13.71 5.87 17.59
C ARG A 220 -12.38 6.36 18.16
N LEU A 221 -11.40 6.53 17.28
CA LEU A 221 -10.03 6.87 17.65
C LEU A 221 -9.66 8.24 17.06
N PRO A 222 -9.13 9.20 17.85
CA PRO A 222 -8.68 10.49 17.33
C PRO A 222 -7.49 10.30 16.37
N VAL A 223 -7.44 11.13 15.33
CA VAL A 223 -6.45 11.09 14.25
C VAL A 223 -5.83 12.47 14.05
N SER A 224 -4.51 12.52 14.04
CA SER A 224 -3.75 13.69 13.61
C SER A 224 -3.63 13.67 12.08
N VAL A 225 -4.20 14.72 11.47
CA VAL A 225 -4.11 15.02 10.04
C VAL A 225 -3.03 16.08 9.86
N PRO A 226 -2.11 15.94 8.88
CA PRO A 226 -1.18 17.02 8.57
C PRO A 226 -1.92 18.26 8.04
N GLU A 227 -1.61 19.44 8.58
CA GLU A 227 -2.26 20.73 8.26
C GLU A 227 -2.44 20.97 6.75
N LYS A 228 -1.39 20.71 5.96
CA LYS A 228 -1.42 20.83 4.48
C LYS A 228 -2.46 19.97 3.75
N TYR A 229 -3.07 19.01 4.43
CA TYR A 229 -4.10 18.12 3.87
C TYR A 229 -5.44 18.29 4.58
N GLU A 230 -5.59 19.18 5.57
CA GLU A 230 -6.80 19.27 6.38
C GLU A 230 -8.03 19.61 5.54
N GLU A 231 -7.99 20.69 4.77
CA GLU A 231 -9.11 21.11 3.90
C GLU A 231 -9.47 20.01 2.90
N GLU A 232 -8.48 19.46 2.20
CA GLU A 232 -8.66 18.37 1.23
C GLU A 232 -9.36 17.15 1.86
N ILE A 233 -8.96 16.78 3.08
CA ILE A 233 -9.51 15.64 3.79
C ILE A 233 -10.92 15.95 4.31
N ILE A 234 -11.16 17.16 4.80
CA ILE A 234 -12.49 17.60 5.25
C ILE A 234 -13.47 17.53 4.07
N ASP A 235 -13.12 18.11 2.92
CA ASP A 235 -13.95 18.12 1.72
C ASP A 235 -14.29 16.71 1.25
N LEU A 236 -13.29 15.83 1.19
CA LEU A 236 -13.45 14.43 0.80
C LEU A 236 -14.46 13.67 1.69
N VAL A 237 -14.42 13.94 3.00
CA VAL A 237 -15.17 13.17 4.02
C VAL A 237 -16.55 13.74 4.25
N MET A 238 -16.69 15.06 4.21
CA MET A 238 -17.98 15.75 4.36
C MET A 238 -18.86 15.53 3.14
N GLY A 239 -18.25 15.43 1.95
CA GLY A 239 -18.95 15.27 0.67
C GLY A 239 -19.63 16.56 0.21
N GLU A 240 -20.12 16.55 -1.03
CA GLU A 240 -20.67 17.73 -1.67
C GLU A 240 -22.21 17.76 -1.57
N PRO A 241 -22.82 18.87 -1.14
CA PRO A 241 -24.27 19.01 -1.17
C PRO A 241 -24.77 19.24 -2.60
N VAL A 242 -25.49 18.25 -3.15
CA VAL A 242 -25.97 18.26 -4.56
C VAL A 242 -27.47 18.58 -4.69
N GLY A 243 -28.15 18.85 -3.58
CA GLY A 243 -29.55 19.25 -3.58
C GLY A 243 -30.25 18.94 -2.27
N VAL A 244 -31.58 18.94 -2.28
CA VAL A 244 -32.42 18.57 -1.14
C VAL A 244 -33.37 17.46 -1.53
N ASN A 245 -33.65 16.53 -0.61
CA ASN A 245 -34.66 15.51 -0.83
C ASN A 245 -36.07 16.09 -0.63
N ALA A 246 -37.10 15.31 -0.96
CA ALA A 246 -38.51 15.70 -0.80
C ALA A 246 -38.91 16.12 0.65
N LYS A 247 -38.06 15.86 1.65
CA LYS A 247 -38.25 16.24 3.05
C LYS A 247 -37.38 17.44 3.47
N GLY A 248 -36.78 18.15 2.52
CA GLY A 248 -35.94 19.32 2.76
C GLY A 248 -34.56 19.02 3.36
N LYS A 249 -34.13 17.76 3.42
CA LYS A 249 -32.78 17.41 3.91
C LYS A 249 -31.76 17.45 2.78
N PRO A 250 -30.54 17.96 3.01
CA PRO A 250 -29.48 17.94 2.01
C PRO A 250 -29.19 16.52 1.52
N ILE A 251 -29.05 16.38 0.20
CA ILE A 251 -28.50 15.20 -0.46
C ILE A 251 -27.02 15.46 -0.59
N ILE A 252 -26.22 14.61 0.06
CA ILE A 252 -24.77 14.71 0.05
C ILE A 252 -24.23 13.61 -0.86
N GLU A 253 -23.45 14.02 -1.85
CA GLU A 253 -22.69 13.14 -2.72
C GLU A 253 -21.31 12.91 -2.14
N TYR A 254 -20.93 11.64 -1.98
CA TYR A 254 -19.65 11.26 -1.40
C TYR A 254 -18.72 10.67 -2.45
N GLN A 255 -17.44 10.98 -2.36
CA GLN A 255 -16.41 10.27 -3.12
C GLN A 255 -16.00 8.97 -2.39
N PRO A 256 -15.85 7.84 -3.08
CA PRO A 256 -15.38 6.60 -2.47
C PRO A 256 -13.89 6.72 -2.13
N TYR A 257 -13.53 6.36 -0.89
CA TYR A 257 -12.15 6.30 -0.45
C TYR A 257 -11.85 4.97 0.24
N THR A 258 -10.70 4.40 -0.08
CA THR A 258 -10.17 3.20 0.55
C THR A 258 -9.33 3.59 1.76
N VAL A 259 -9.45 2.84 2.84
CA VAL A 259 -8.65 3.06 4.06
C VAL A 259 -7.78 1.85 4.32
N GLU A 260 -6.50 2.08 4.55
CA GLU A 260 -5.53 1.10 5.00
C GLU A 260 -4.89 1.54 6.31
N ILE A 261 -5.15 0.82 7.40
CA ILE A 261 -4.54 1.07 8.70
C ILE A 261 -3.36 0.11 8.86
N LYS A 262 -2.17 0.65 9.16
CA LYS A 262 -0.95 -0.11 9.42
C LYS A 262 -0.42 0.15 10.82
N ARG A 263 -0.08 -0.91 11.53
CA ARG A 263 0.65 -0.84 12.81
C ARG A 263 2.15 -1.01 12.56
N LYS A 264 2.95 -0.10 13.11
CA LYS A 264 4.41 -0.14 13.05
C LYS A 264 4.98 0.42 14.35
N ASN A 265 5.84 -0.36 15.03
CA ASN A 265 6.50 0.05 16.28
C ASN A 265 5.51 0.53 17.36
N GLY A 266 4.34 -0.11 17.48
CA GLY A 266 3.29 0.28 18.44
C GLY A 266 2.43 1.47 18.01
N GLU A 267 2.75 2.11 16.89
CA GLU A 267 1.99 3.24 16.35
C GLU A 267 1.10 2.83 15.19
N TYR A 268 0.01 3.57 14.97
CA TYR A 268 -0.98 3.27 13.94
C TYR A 268 -1.07 4.40 12.93
N TYR A 269 -0.92 4.03 11.67
CA TYR A 269 -0.91 4.93 10.53
C TYR A 269 -2.13 4.62 9.64
N VAL A 270 -2.97 5.62 9.44
CA VAL A 270 -4.12 5.56 8.53
C VAL A 270 -3.66 6.07 7.17
N HIS A 271 -3.85 5.28 6.13
CA HIS A 271 -3.60 5.69 4.76
C HIS A 271 -4.94 5.76 4.03
N LEU A 272 -5.30 6.97 3.62
CA LEU A 272 -6.50 7.25 2.85
C LEU A 272 -6.14 7.23 1.37
N VAL A 273 -6.86 6.44 0.57
CA VAL A 273 -6.61 6.29 -0.87
C VAL A 273 -7.87 6.63 -1.63
N TYR A 274 -7.82 7.66 -2.48
CA TYR A 274 -8.94 8.12 -3.29
C TYR A 274 -8.44 8.58 -4.66
N GLU A 275 -9.39 8.82 -5.57
CA GLU A 275 -9.09 9.35 -6.88
C GLU A 275 -9.21 10.87 -6.82
N GLU A 276 -8.12 11.54 -7.16
CA GLU A 276 -8.02 12.99 -7.27
C GLU A 276 -8.06 13.37 -8.74
N GLU A 277 -8.89 14.35 -9.10
CA GLU A 277 -8.82 14.96 -10.43
C GLU A 277 -7.56 15.83 -10.51
N VAL A 278 -6.63 15.43 -11.38
CA VAL A 278 -5.38 16.17 -11.59
C VAL A 278 -5.41 16.78 -12.98
N TYR A 279 -5.28 18.10 -13.02
CA TYR A 279 -5.24 18.87 -14.26
C TYR A 279 -3.78 19.00 -14.72
N GLY A 280 -3.35 18.10 -15.61
CA GLY A 280 -2.00 18.08 -16.18
C GLY A 280 -1.29 16.73 -16.02
N ARG A 281 -0.08 16.63 -16.56
CA ARG A 281 0.80 15.46 -16.41
C ARG A 281 2.25 15.90 -16.25
N GLU A 282 3.02 15.12 -15.51
CA GLU A 282 4.48 15.25 -15.47
C GLU A 282 5.06 14.71 -16.79
N LEU A 283 6.00 15.45 -17.38
CA LEU A 283 6.74 14.99 -18.56
C LEU A 283 7.98 14.22 -18.08
N THR A 284 8.27 13.08 -18.69
CA THR A 284 9.54 12.37 -18.42
C THR A 284 10.73 13.11 -19.03
N TYR A 285 11.95 12.75 -18.61
CA TYR A 285 13.18 13.42 -19.05
C TYR A 285 13.37 13.44 -20.58
N ASP A 286 12.83 12.44 -21.26
CA ASP A 286 12.88 12.24 -22.70
C ASP A 286 11.70 12.86 -23.47
N GLU A 287 10.69 13.39 -22.78
CA GLU A 287 9.52 14.01 -23.41
C GLU A 287 9.77 15.51 -23.71
N PRO A 288 9.68 15.95 -24.97
CA PRO A 288 9.83 17.36 -25.31
C PRO A 288 8.64 18.20 -24.84
N ILE A 289 8.91 19.40 -24.31
CA ILE A 289 7.87 20.36 -23.94
C ILE A 289 7.15 20.85 -25.20
N GLN A 290 5.86 20.54 -25.31
CA GLN A 290 5.03 20.95 -26.45
C GLN A 290 4.31 22.29 -26.23
N ALA A 291 4.27 22.78 -24.98
CA ALA A 291 3.57 24.02 -24.64
C ALA A 291 4.24 25.26 -25.28
N GLU A 292 3.43 26.13 -25.89
CA GLU A 292 3.88 27.39 -26.47
C GLU A 292 4.29 28.42 -25.41
N ARG A 293 3.72 28.31 -24.21
CA ARG A 293 4.03 29.14 -23.04
C ARG A 293 4.45 28.23 -21.89
N ILE A 294 5.60 28.54 -21.30
CA ILE A 294 6.20 27.78 -20.22
C ILE A 294 6.28 28.69 -19.01
N ALA A 295 5.66 28.31 -17.90
CA ALA A 295 5.81 28.99 -16.63
C ALA A 295 7.01 28.39 -15.88
N ARG A 296 7.94 29.25 -15.46
CA ARG A 296 9.01 28.93 -14.52
C ARG A 296 8.68 29.57 -13.18
N ILE A 297 8.75 28.77 -12.12
CA ILE A 297 8.51 29.21 -10.75
C ILE A 297 9.85 29.11 -10.02
N ASP A 298 10.31 30.24 -9.47
CA ASP A 298 11.46 30.30 -8.58
C ASP A 298 10.96 30.65 -7.17
N ILE A 299 11.36 29.84 -6.19
CA ILE A 299 10.89 29.93 -4.81
C ILE A 299 12.07 30.35 -3.93
N ASN A 300 11.96 31.53 -3.32
CA ASN A 300 12.90 32.05 -2.34
C ASN A 300 12.21 32.17 -0.97
N ILE A 301 12.98 32.39 0.09
CA ILE A 301 12.46 32.45 1.47
C ILE A 301 11.39 33.54 1.64
N ASP A 302 11.53 34.66 0.93
CA ASP A 302 10.72 35.87 1.10
C ASP A 302 9.84 36.21 -0.13
N ARG A 303 9.86 35.38 -1.17
CA ARG A 303 9.12 35.64 -2.41
C ARG A 303 9.00 34.41 -3.31
N ILE A 304 7.94 34.41 -4.11
CA ILE A 304 7.76 33.49 -5.24
C ILE A 304 7.77 34.31 -6.53
N ALA A 305 8.69 34.01 -7.44
CA ALA A 305 8.73 34.64 -8.76
C ALA A 305 8.20 33.66 -9.81
N VAL A 306 7.18 34.08 -10.56
CA VAL A 306 6.64 33.32 -11.68
C VAL A 306 6.99 34.07 -12.97
N SER A 307 7.70 33.42 -13.88
CA SER A 307 8.05 33.95 -15.20
C SER A 307 7.48 33.08 -16.30
N ILE A 308 6.77 33.68 -17.25
CA ILE A 308 6.26 33.02 -18.44
C ILE A 308 7.24 33.29 -19.59
N VAL A 309 7.72 32.22 -20.22
CA VAL A 309 8.58 32.27 -21.40
C VAL A 309 7.90 31.55 -22.57
N SER A 310 8.22 31.96 -23.79
CA SER A 310 7.84 31.21 -25.00
C SER A 310 8.61 29.90 -25.09
N LYS A 311 8.14 28.99 -25.96
CA LYS A 311 8.83 27.75 -26.30
C LYS A 311 10.28 27.95 -26.77
N GLN A 312 10.59 29.09 -27.40
CA GLN A 312 11.94 29.46 -27.86
C GLN A 312 12.80 30.12 -26.76
N GLY A 313 12.28 30.26 -25.54
CA GLY A 313 13.00 30.85 -24.41
C GLY A 313 12.87 32.37 -24.29
N ASN A 314 12.10 33.04 -25.16
CA ASN A 314 11.87 34.48 -25.04
C ASN A 314 11.00 34.79 -23.82
N PHE A 315 11.42 35.77 -23.03
CA PHE A 315 10.64 36.30 -21.91
C PHE A 315 9.33 36.93 -22.40
N LEU A 316 8.21 36.58 -21.75
CA LEU A 316 6.89 37.16 -22.04
C LEU A 316 6.40 38.04 -20.89
N GLN A 317 6.40 37.51 -19.66
CA GLN A 317 5.89 38.23 -18.49
C GLN A 317 6.47 37.64 -17.21
N SER A 318 6.58 38.43 -16.15
CA SER A 318 6.82 37.93 -14.80
C SER A 318 5.93 38.61 -13.77
N LYS A 319 5.70 37.91 -12.65
CA LYS A 319 5.09 38.45 -11.44
C LYS A 319 5.83 37.92 -10.22
N VAL A 320 6.13 38.81 -9.29
CA VAL A 320 6.70 38.47 -7.98
C VAL A 320 5.61 38.59 -6.94
N PHE A 321 5.45 37.53 -6.15
CA PHE A 321 4.56 37.47 -4.99
C PHE A 321 5.45 37.56 -3.74
N TYR A 322 5.23 38.60 -2.95
CA TYR A 322 5.93 38.86 -1.68
C TYR A 322 5.15 38.31 -0.51
#